data_AF-A0A1C6ISZ5-F1
#
_entry.id   AF-A0A1C6ISZ5-F1
#
_cell.length_a   1.000
_cell.length_b   1.000
_cell.length_c   1.000
_cell.angle_alpha   90.00
_cell.angle_beta   90.00
_cell.angle_gamma   90.00
#
_symmetry.space_group_name_H-M   'P 1'
#
loop_
_entity.id
_entity.type
_entity.pdbx_description
1 polymer ?
#
loop_
_entity_poly.entity_id
_entity_poly.type
_entity_poly.pdbx_seq_one_letter_code
_entity_poly.pdbx_strand_id
1 'polypeptide(L)'
;MYILQDELKLNEWQFSQRKYLPYEIKVKLAEARIREWYENWYGEVYLSYSGGVDSTALLYMIRKVLGDEIPAVFSNTGLEFPEIVRHARKASGNYVEIYPKWKSGKRAYFSEVVDQFGFPLISKETALKVRKLRHGNLSDRYRNYLLYGDERGKFGVLAKKWRFFLATEYEISEKCCIILKKEPFARYERETGRKPYIGITQDESFVRGHLYAKTGCNVYTGSTIKSQPLGPWTRPDVLRYIVEHDIEISSAYGDIWQDEFGQYYTTGEQRTGCMFCGFGAHLEAEPNRFQRMLVTHPNHYNICMNLKNNGVRYEDALHDCGIPTKTWEQAGQLSLDLKNAA
;
A
#
# COMPACT_ATOMS: atom_id res chain seq x y z
N MET A 1 -5.38 -40.45 15.06
CA MET A 1 -4.09 -39.81 15.38
C MET A 1 -4.18 -38.37 14.89
N TYR A 2 -4.58 -37.45 15.77
CA TYR A 2 -4.61 -36.01 15.47
C TYR A 2 -3.17 -35.52 15.51
N ILE A 3 -2.58 -35.28 14.35
CA ILE A 3 -1.34 -34.52 14.27
C ILE A 3 -1.73 -33.07 14.56
N LEU A 4 -1.41 -32.59 15.76
CA LEU A 4 -1.36 -31.15 16.06
C LEU A 4 -0.51 -30.50 14.96
N GLN A 5 -1.10 -29.54 14.26
CA GLN A 5 -0.51 -28.86 13.10
C GLN A 5 0.65 -27.90 13.48
N ASP A 6 1.28 -28.12 14.64
CA ASP A 6 2.30 -27.26 15.24
C ASP A 6 3.74 -27.63 14.86
N GLU A 7 3.97 -28.72 14.10
CA GLU A 7 5.33 -29.21 13.81
C GLU A 7 5.76 -29.22 12.33
N LEU A 8 5.00 -28.58 11.44
CA LEU A 8 5.47 -28.26 10.08
C LEU A 8 5.80 -26.77 9.98
N LYS A 9 6.86 -26.36 10.67
CA LYS A 9 7.50 -25.07 10.41
C LYS A 9 8.19 -25.15 9.05
N LEU A 10 7.49 -24.72 8.02
CA LEU A 10 8.05 -24.59 6.68
C LEU A 10 9.22 -23.59 6.71
N ASN A 11 10.30 -23.93 6.02
CA ASN A 11 11.48 -23.08 5.88
C ASN A 11 11.19 -21.91 4.92
N GLU A 12 11.98 -20.84 5.02
CA GLU A 12 11.79 -19.62 4.22
C GLU A 12 11.73 -19.89 2.70
N TRP A 13 12.54 -20.85 2.23
CA TRP A 13 12.53 -21.24 0.82
C TRP A 13 11.22 -21.93 0.42
N GLN A 14 10.58 -22.71 1.29
CA GLN A 14 9.33 -23.39 0.97
C GLN A 14 8.21 -22.37 0.78
N PHE A 15 8.16 -21.32 1.60
CA PHE A 15 7.23 -20.21 1.40
C PHE A 15 7.55 -19.40 0.13
N SER A 16 8.82 -19.18 -0.19
CA SER A 16 9.20 -18.44 -1.41
C SER A 16 8.83 -19.15 -2.71
N GLN A 17 8.74 -20.49 -2.70
CA GLN A 17 8.30 -21.27 -3.85
C GLN A 17 6.77 -21.30 -4.02
N ARG A 18 5.98 -20.93 -3.01
CA ARG A 18 4.51 -21.02 -3.09
C ARG A 18 3.90 -20.15 -4.18
N LYS A 19 4.59 -19.09 -4.61
CA LYS A 19 4.16 -18.28 -5.77
C LYS A 19 4.13 -19.06 -7.10
N TYR A 20 4.85 -20.17 -7.19
CA TYR A 20 4.88 -21.05 -8.36
C TYR A 20 3.90 -22.22 -8.27
N LEU A 21 3.10 -22.31 -7.20
CA LEU A 21 2.05 -23.33 -7.13
C LEU A 21 1.02 -23.11 -8.24
N PRO A 22 0.38 -24.19 -8.73
CA PRO A 22 -0.77 -24.07 -9.63
C PRO A 22 -1.85 -23.19 -9.00
N TYR A 23 -2.50 -22.38 -9.82
CA TYR A 23 -3.51 -21.40 -9.40
C TYR A 23 -4.62 -22.04 -8.54
N GLU A 24 -5.12 -23.20 -8.94
CA GLU A 24 -6.20 -23.93 -8.25
C GLU A 24 -5.77 -24.38 -6.85
N ILE A 25 -4.47 -24.65 -6.65
CA ILE A 25 -3.91 -24.96 -5.33
C ILE A 25 -3.80 -23.69 -4.49
N LYS A 26 -3.44 -22.54 -5.08
CA LYS A 26 -3.42 -21.25 -4.38
C LYS A 26 -4.81 -20.85 -3.89
N VAL A 27 -5.87 -21.13 -4.66
CA VAL A 27 -7.28 -20.94 -4.27
C VAL A 27 -7.61 -21.78 -3.02
N LYS A 28 -7.41 -23.10 -3.09
CA LYS A 28 -7.67 -24.00 -1.94
C LYS A 28 -6.87 -23.60 -0.71
N LEU A 29 -5.62 -23.21 -0.88
CA LEU A 29 -4.76 -22.75 0.21
C LEU A 29 -5.33 -21.47 0.85
N ALA A 30 -5.73 -20.48 0.05
CA ALA A 30 -6.34 -19.25 0.55
C ALA A 30 -7.64 -19.53 1.33
N GLU A 31 -8.54 -20.36 0.78
CA GLU A 31 -9.78 -20.77 1.45
C GLU A 31 -9.50 -21.47 2.80
N ALA A 32 -8.51 -22.37 2.86
CA ALA A 32 -8.09 -23.01 4.10
C ALA A 32 -7.54 -22.01 5.12
N ARG A 33 -6.67 -21.06 4.69
CA ARG A 33 -6.12 -20.02 5.57
C ARG A 33 -7.20 -19.11 6.15
N ILE A 34 -8.24 -18.84 5.38
CA ILE A 34 -9.41 -18.07 5.83
C ILE A 34 -10.13 -18.82 6.95
N ARG A 35 -10.47 -20.11 6.76
CA ARG A 35 -11.15 -20.93 7.77
C ARG A 35 -10.35 -21.02 9.07
N GLU A 36 -9.07 -21.37 8.97
CA GLU A 36 -8.22 -21.54 10.16
C GLU A 36 -8.07 -20.25 10.97
N TRP A 37 -7.99 -19.10 10.30
CA TRP A 37 -7.93 -17.81 11.00
C TRP A 37 -9.24 -17.50 11.74
N TYR A 38 -10.38 -17.77 11.11
CA TYR A 38 -11.69 -17.58 11.70
C TYR A 38 -11.88 -18.47 12.93
N GLU A 39 -11.55 -19.77 12.81
CA GLU A 39 -11.64 -20.76 13.88
C GLU A 39 -10.73 -20.39 15.06
N ASN A 40 -9.47 -20.02 14.81
CA ASN A 40 -8.52 -19.65 15.84
C ASN A 40 -8.98 -18.45 16.69
N TRP A 41 -9.68 -17.50 16.07
CA TRP A 41 -10.17 -16.29 16.74
C TRP A 41 -11.66 -16.35 17.07
N TYR A 42 -12.29 -17.53 17.02
CA TYR A 42 -13.70 -17.73 17.35
C TYR A 42 -14.65 -16.77 16.61
N GLY A 43 -14.31 -16.44 15.37
CA GLY A 43 -15.05 -15.48 14.54
C GLY A 43 -14.78 -14.00 14.81
N GLU A 44 -13.94 -13.64 15.78
CA GLU A 44 -13.52 -12.27 16.05
C GLU A 44 -12.42 -11.81 15.08
N VAL A 45 -12.82 -11.70 13.81
CA VAL A 45 -11.95 -11.33 12.69
C VAL A 45 -12.60 -10.25 11.83
N TYR A 46 -11.80 -9.54 11.07
CA TYR A 46 -12.28 -8.54 10.11
C TYR A 46 -11.36 -8.47 8.90
N LEU A 47 -11.85 -7.98 7.76
CA LEU A 47 -11.01 -7.66 6.62
C LEU A 47 -10.55 -6.20 6.69
N SER A 48 -9.24 -5.97 6.68
CA SER A 48 -8.69 -4.65 6.37
C SER A 48 -8.88 -4.38 4.88
N TYR A 49 -10.00 -3.72 4.57
CA TYR A 49 -10.52 -3.56 3.22
C TYR A 49 -10.11 -2.21 2.64
N SER A 50 -9.62 -2.19 1.39
CA SER A 50 -9.15 -0.96 0.73
C SER A 50 -9.96 -0.58 -0.50
N GLY A 51 -10.90 -1.43 -0.96
CA GLY A 51 -11.57 -1.26 -2.25
C GLY A 51 -10.66 -1.45 -3.48
N GLY A 52 -9.41 -1.87 -3.27
CA GLY A 52 -8.51 -2.26 -4.35
C GLY A 52 -8.78 -3.67 -4.85
N VAL A 53 -8.16 -4.05 -5.96
CA VAL A 53 -8.33 -5.38 -6.59
C VAL A 53 -8.11 -6.52 -5.60
N ASP A 54 -6.97 -6.55 -4.91
CA ASP A 54 -6.59 -7.66 -4.02
C ASP A 54 -7.52 -7.78 -2.79
N SER A 55 -7.88 -6.65 -2.18
CA SER A 55 -8.80 -6.69 -1.04
C SER A 55 -10.25 -6.97 -1.45
N THR A 56 -10.63 -6.67 -2.68
CA THR A 56 -11.94 -7.05 -3.25
C THR A 56 -12.01 -8.54 -3.56
N ALA A 57 -10.97 -9.12 -4.17
CA ALA A 57 -10.88 -10.57 -4.35
C ALA A 57 -10.90 -11.32 -3.01
N LEU A 58 -10.13 -10.83 -2.01
CA LEU A 58 -10.12 -11.43 -0.68
C LEU A 58 -11.48 -11.29 0.03
N LEU A 59 -12.17 -10.15 -0.12
CA LEU A 59 -13.53 -9.99 0.40
C LEU A 59 -14.45 -11.07 -0.17
N TYR A 60 -14.47 -11.23 -1.50
CA TYR A 60 -15.30 -12.24 -2.14
C TYR A 60 -14.98 -13.66 -1.64
N MET A 61 -13.69 -14.01 -1.51
CA MET A 61 -13.30 -15.31 -0.93
C MET A 61 -13.79 -15.49 0.50
N ILE A 62 -13.66 -14.48 1.36
CA ILE A 62 -14.15 -14.53 2.74
C ILE A 62 -15.67 -14.75 2.76
N ARG A 63 -16.41 -14.04 1.91
CA ARG A 63 -17.87 -14.16 1.79
C ARG A 63 -18.27 -15.57 1.36
N LYS A 64 -17.60 -16.13 0.35
CA LYS A 64 -17.81 -17.51 -0.10
C LYS A 64 -17.51 -18.56 0.96
N VAL A 65 -16.46 -18.35 1.77
CA VAL A 65 -15.96 -19.34 2.75
C VAL A 65 -16.70 -19.28 4.09
N LEU A 66 -17.03 -18.07 4.56
CA LEU A 66 -17.52 -17.78 5.91
C LEU A 66 -18.86 -17.01 5.96
N GLY A 67 -19.30 -16.43 4.85
CA GLY A 67 -20.51 -15.61 4.77
C GLY A 67 -20.31 -14.11 5.00
N ASP A 68 -21.43 -13.41 5.12
CA ASP A 68 -21.52 -11.95 5.01
C ASP A 68 -21.24 -11.19 6.32
N GLU A 69 -21.16 -11.90 7.44
CA GLU A 69 -21.07 -11.30 8.77
C GLU A 69 -19.71 -10.65 9.08
N ILE A 70 -18.62 -11.16 8.48
CA ILE A 70 -17.26 -10.66 8.73
C ILE A 70 -17.16 -9.19 8.29
N PRO A 71 -16.80 -8.23 9.16
CA PRO A 71 -16.74 -6.83 8.78
C PRO A 71 -15.66 -6.56 7.71
N ALA A 72 -16.05 -5.95 6.60
CA ALA A 72 -15.14 -5.29 5.66
C ALA A 72 -14.86 -3.87 6.15
N VAL A 73 -13.70 -3.66 6.78
CA VAL A 73 -13.37 -2.40 7.45
C VAL A 73 -12.53 -1.53 6.52
N PHE A 74 -13.10 -0.42 6.07
CA PHE A 74 -12.47 0.55 5.18
C PHE A 74 -12.04 1.80 5.95
N SER A 75 -10.75 2.14 5.90
CA SER A 75 -10.23 3.38 6.48
C SER A 75 -10.26 4.49 5.44
N ASN A 76 -11.27 5.35 5.48
CA ASN A 76 -11.39 6.49 4.57
C ASN A 76 -10.41 7.60 4.94
N THR A 77 -9.27 7.61 4.26
CA THR A 77 -8.22 8.61 4.51
C THR A 77 -8.51 9.95 3.86
N GLY A 78 -9.42 9.98 2.89
CA GLY A 78 -9.68 11.14 2.03
C GLY A 78 -8.63 11.30 0.94
N LEU A 79 -7.78 10.29 0.72
CA LEU A 79 -6.74 10.27 -0.32
C LEU A 79 -6.96 9.19 -1.37
N GLU A 80 -7.95 8.34 -1.19
CA GLU A 80 -8.33 7.34 -2.17
C GLU A 80 -8.94 8.00 -3.41
N PHE A 81 -8.84 7.32 -4.55
CA PHE A 81 -9.58 7.69 -5.74
C PHE A 81 -11.09 7.72 -5.43
N PRO A 82 -11.85 8.72 -5.92
CA PRO A 82 -13.30 8.76 -5.73
C PRO A 82 -14.00 7.47 -6.17
N GLU A 83 -13.54 6.84 -7.24
CA GLU A 83 -14.00 5.55 -7.78
C GLU A 83 -13.78 4.43 -6.77
N ILE A 84 -12.66 4.46 -6.04
CA ILE A 84 -12.32 3.45 -5.03
C ILE A 84 -13.20 3.62 -3.80
N VAL A 85 -13.47 4.86 -3.37
CA VAL A 85 -14.39 5.13 -2.26
C VAL A 85 -15.80 4.68 -2.61
N ARG A 86 -16.29 5.01 -3.82
CA ARG A 86 -17.61 4.56 -4.30
C ARG A 86 -17.69 3.04 -4.35
N HIS A 87 -16.66 2.38 -4.90
CA HIS A 87 -16.56 0.92 -4.95
C HIS A 87 -16.57 0.30 -3.56
N ALA A 88 -15.74 0.79 -2.65
CA ALA A 88 -15.61 0.23 -1.31
C ALA A 88 -16.93 0.27 -0.53
N ARG A 89 -17.73 1.32 -0.69
CA ARG A 89 -19.05 1.46 -0.04
C ARG A 89 -20.12 0.52 -0.59
N LYS A 90 -19.90 -0.10 -1.76
CA LYS A 90 -20.75 -1.15 -2.32
C LYS A 90 -20.36 -2.56 -1.86
N ALA A 91 -19.37 -2.70 -0.96
CA ALA A 91 -18.95 -3.99 -0.45
C ALA A 91 -20.15 -4.81 0.05
N SER A 92 -20.21 -6.08 -0.33
CA SER A 92 -21.27 -6.99 0.09
C SER A 92 -21.13 -7.37 1.57
N GLY A 93 -22.27 -7.64 2.19
CA GLY A 93 -22.36 -8.00 3.60
C GLY A 93 -22.00 -6.85 4.54
N ASN A 94 -21.46 -7.20 5.71
CA ASN A 94 -21.10 -6.23 6.73
C ASN A 94 -19.95 -5.32 6.29
N TYR A 95 -20.19 -4.02 6.25
CA TYR A 95 -19.23 -2.98 5.90
C TYR A 95 -19.12 -1.94 7.01
N VAL A 96 -17.88 -1.58 7.37
CA VAL A 96 -17.59 -0.58 8.40
C VAL A 96 -16.62 0.46 7.85
N GLU A 97 -17.02 1.72 7.85
CA GLU A 97 -16.17 2.84 7.46
C GLU A 97 -15.58 3.52 8.71
N ILE A 98 -14.26 3.52 8.82
CA ILE A 98 -13.50 4.19 9.88
C ILE A 98 -12.72 5.38 9.34
N TYR A 99 -12.41 6.33 10.22
CA TYR A 99 -11.79 7.60 9.83
C TYR A 99 -10.51 7.87 10.64
N PRO A 100 -9.49 8.50 10.04
CA PRO A 100 -8.35 9.07 10.76
C PRO A 100 -8.79 10.07 11.82
N LYS A 101 -8.25 9.97 13.03
CA LYS A 101 -8.52 10.92 14.10
C LYS A 101 -7.23 11.35 14.79
N TRP A 102 -7.18 12.62 15.17
CA TRP A 102 -6.21 13.10 16.14
C TRP A 102 -6.53 12.57 17.53
N LYS A 103 -5.59 12.66 18.47
CA LYS A 103 -5.83 12.29 19.87
C LYS A 103 -6.99 13.05 20.52
N SER A 104 -7.29 14.25 20.04
CA SER A 104 -8.44 15.05 20.46
C SER A 104 -9.80 14.50 19.99
N GLY A 105 -9.81 13.46 19.15
CA GLY A 105 -11.01 12.90 18.56
C GLY A 105 -11.46 13.56 17.24
N LYS A 106 -10.91 14.74 16.90
CA LYS A 106 -11.17 15.41 15.61
C LYS A 106 -10.66 14.57 14.45
N ARG A 107 -11.38 14.56 13.32
CA ARG A 107 -10.90 13.96 12.07
C ARG A 107 -9.55 14.56 11.66
N ALA A 108 -8.60 13.69 11.33
CA ALA A 108 -7.30 14.10 10.82
C ALA A 108 -7.33 14.15 9.30
N TYR A 109 -6.91 15.28 8.73
CA TYR A 109 -6.81 15.46 7.28
C TYR A 109 -5.36 15.42 6.82
N PHE A 110 -5.12 14.96 5.59
CA PHE A 110 -3.77 14.87 5.05
C PHE A 110 -3.05 16.22 4.98
N SER A 111 -3.77 17.31 4.68
CA SER A 111 -3.20 18.66 4.69
C SER A 111 -2.62 19.03 6.06
N GLU A 112 -3.35 18.75 7.16
CA GLU A 112 -2.87 18.97 8.53
C GLU A 112 -1.65 18.10 8.85
N VAL A 113 -1.62 16.87 8.35
CA VAL A 113 -0.48 15.97 8.55
C VAL A 113 0.75 16.45 7.78
N VAL A 114 0.58 16.91 6.55
CA VAL A 114 1.68 17.47 5.74
C VAL A 114 2.20 18.75 6.34
N ASP A 115 1.31 19.64 6.78
CA ASP A 115 1.70 20.89 7.45
C ASP A 115 2.54 20.61 8.71
N GLN A 116 2.13 19.65 9.55
CA GLN A 116 2.83 19.34 10.80
C GLN A 116 4.07 18.46 10.66
N PHE A 117 4.08 17.50 9.72
CA PHE A 117 5.09 16.44 9.67
C PHE A 117 5.83 16.36 8.33
N GLY A 118 5.44 17.13 7.33
CA GLY A 118 6.09 17.14 6.03
C GLY A 118 5.54 16.15 5.01
N PHE A 119 6.10 16.23 3.81
CA PHE A 119 5.63 15.52 2.63
C PHE A 119 6.03 14.04 2.60
N PRO A 120 5.21 13.14 2.01
CA PRO A 120 5.60 11.75 1.78
C PRO A 120 6.46 11.61 0.51
N LEU A 121 7.75 11.90 0.62
CA LEU A 121 8.69 11.89 -0.51
C LEU A 121 9.67 10.70 -0.49
N ILE A 122 10.04 10.24 -1.69
CA ILE A 122 11.01 9.17 -1.97
C ILE A 122 10.55 7.79 -1.48
N SER A 123 10.69 7.50 -0.18
CA SER A 123 10.28 6.23 0.41
C SER A 123 10.03 6.41 1.91
N LYS A 124 9.24 5.50 2.51
CA LYS A 124 9.00 5.50 3.96
C LYS A 124 10.31 5.41 4.76
N GLU A 125 11.28 4.65 4.25
CA GLU A 125 12.56 4.46 4.91
C GLU A 125 13.44 5.71 4.82
N THR A 126 13.55 6.30 3.62
CA THR A 126 14.28 7.55 3.41
C THR A 126 13.69 8.68 4.25
N ALA A 127 12.38 8.86 4.21
CA ALA A 127 11.69 9.90 4.97
C ALA A 127 11.88 9.72 6.48
N LEU A 128 11.78 8.48 6.98
CA LEU A 128 12.07 8.18 8.39
C LEU A 128 13.53 8.50 8.77
N LYS A 129 14.51 8.14 7.93
CA LYS A 129 15.93 8.42 8.15
C LYS A 129 16.19 9.93 8.21
N VAL A 130 15.66 10.69 7.26
CA VAL A 130 15.79 12.16 7.22
C VAL A 130 15.15 12.78 8.46
N ARG A 131 13.91 12.40 8.81
CA ARG A 131 13.23 12.90 10.01
C ARG A 131 14.02 12.62 11.29
N LYS A 132 14.61 11.42 11.42
CA LYS A 132 15.49 11.08 12.55
C LYS A 132 16.75 11.94 12.57
N LEU A 133 17.37 12.20 11.42
CA LEU A 133 18.59 13.02 11.34
C LEU A 133 18.34 14.51 11.60
N ARG A 134 17.17 15.05 11.24
CA ARG A 134 16.78 16.45 11.51
C ARG A 134 16.32 16.64 12.96
N HIS A 135 15.44 15.77 13.45
CA HIS A 135 14.67 16.00 14.69
C HIS A 135 14.88 14.94 15.78
N GLY A 136 15.58 13.85 15.47
CA GLY A 136 15.81 12.79 16.43
C GLY A 136 16.89 13.17 17.45
N ASN A 137 16.65 12.86 18.72
CA ASN A 137 17.69 12.85 19.74
C ASN A 137 18.58 11.62 19.54
N LEU A 138 19.51 11.69 18.58
CA LEU A 138 20.40 10.59 18.21
C LEU A 138 21.75 10.74 18.91
N SER A 139 22.34 9.64 19.35
CA SER A 139 23.76 9.64 19.71
C SER A 139 24.63 9.90 18.48
N ASP A 140 25.81 10.49 18.68
CA ASP A 140 26.77 10.75 17.60
C ASP A 140 27.12 9.48 16.83
N ARG A 141 27.26 8.34 17.54
CA ARG A 141 27.47 7.03 16.91
C ARG A 141 26.35 6.67 15.95
N TYR A 142 25.09 6.83 16.34
CA TYR A 142 23.96 6.45 15.50
C TYR A 142 23.74 7.45 14.35
N ARG A 143 23.97 8.75 14.60
CA ARG A 143 23.98 9.77 13.55
C ARG A 143 25.05 9.45 12.49
N ASN A 144 26.26 9.12 12.92
CA ASN A 144 27.36 8.71 12.06
C ASN A 144 26.99 7.44 11.26
N TYR A 145 26.40 6.43 11.90
CA TYR A 145 25.91 5.23 11.22
C TYR A 145 24.90 5.54 10.11
N LEU A 146 23.89 6.38 10.38
CA LEU A 146 22.89 6.75 9.37
C LEU A 146 23.49 7.55 8.20
N LEU A 147 24.61 8.24 8.40
CA LEU A 147 25.27 9.01 7.35
C LEU A 147 26.38 8.24 6.63
N TYR A 148 27.10 7.32 7.27
CA TYR A 148 28.32 6.75 6.70
C TYR A 148 28.41 5.23 6.85
N GLY A 149 27.58 4.64 7.70
CA GLY A 149 27.64 3.23 8.08
C GLY A 149 28.67 3.01 9.18
N ASP A 150 28.82 1.75 9.59
CA ASP A 150 29.84 1.32 10.55
C ASP A 150 30.25 -0.13 10.25
N GLU A 151 30.92 -0.78 11.21
CA GLU A 151 31.29 -2.20 11.20
C GLU A 151 30.12 -3.16 10.93
N ARG A 152 28.87 -2.72 11.18
CA ARG A 152 27.64 -3.50 10.94
C ARG A 152 27.12 -3.35 9.50
N GLY A 153 27.80 -2.54 8.67
CA GLY A 153 27.49 -2.34 7.26
C GLY A 153 26.75 -1.03 6.94
N LYS A 154 26.19 -0.97 5.73
CA LYS A 154 25.63 0.27 5.14
C LYS A 154 24.12 0.24 4.89
N PHE A 155 23.42 -0.79 5.33
CA PHE A 155 21.97 -0.94 5.09
C PHE A 155 21.15 0.21 5.68
N GLY A 156 21.52 0.69 6.86
CA GLY A 156 20.86 1.82 7.52
C GLY A 156 21.23 3.21 6.97
N VAL A 157 22.15 3.30 6.00
CA VAL A 157 22.67 4.59 5.53
C VAL A 157 21.63 5.33 4.69
N LEU A 158 21.55 6.65 4.87
CA LEU A 158 20.85 7.55 3.97
C LEU A 158 21.68 7.73 2.68
N ALA A 159 21.10 7.33 1.56
CA ALA A 159 21.73 7.44 0.25
C ALA A 159 22.20 8.88 -0.01
N LYS A 160 23.42 9.03 -0.54
CA LYS A 160 24.07 10.34 -0.74
C LYS A 160 23.19 11.34 -1.50
N LYS A 161 22.52 10.88 -2.57
CA LYS A 161 21.61 11.71 -3.38
C LYS A 161 20.43 12.32 -2.63
N TRP A 162 20.05 11.76 -1.47
CA TRP A 162 18.92 12.24 -0.66
C TRP A 162 19.36 13.03 0.58
N ARG A 163 20.66 13.36 0.71
CA ARG A 163 21.14 14.12 1.88
C ARG A 163 20.80 15.59 1.83
N PHE A 164 20.45 16.14 0.65
CA PHE A 164 20.05 17.54 0.54
C PHE A 164 18.81 17.85 1.40
N PHE A 165 17.92 16.87 1.64
CA PHE A 165 16.79 17.01 2.57
C PHE A 165 17.20 17.34 4.01
N LEU A 166 18.47 17.20 4.40
CA LEU A 166 18.94 17.64 5.71
C LEU A 166 19.05 19.15 5.83
N ALA A 167 19.02 19.87 4.70
CA ALA A 167 19.15 21.32 4.62
C ALA A 167 17.94 22.00 3.93
N THR A 168 16.90 21.26 3.56
CA THR A 168 15.67 21.84 2.96
C THR A 168 14.86 22.61 3.99
N GLU A 169 14.14 23.64 3.55
CA GLU A 169 13.24 24.42 4.40
C GLU A 169 11.99 23.63 4.81
N TYR A 170 11.54 22.71 3.96
CA TYR A 170 10.44 21.79 4.23
C TYR A 170 10.89 20.46 4.81
N GLU A 171 9.94 19.77 5.41
CA GLU A 171 10.06 18.45 6.02
C GLU A 171 9.58 17.34 5.09
N ILE A 172 10.12 16.13 5.31
CA ILE A 172 9.59 14.90 4.74
C ILE A 172 9.35 13.87 5.84
N SER A 173 8.27 13.10 5.74
CA SER A 173 8.01 12.03 6.71
C SER A 173 7.11 10.90 6.22
N GLU A 174 7.19 9.79 6.95
CA GLU A 174 6.33 8.61 6.84
C GLU A 174 5.04 8.70 7.67
N LYS A 175 4.83 9.80 8.41
CA LYS A 175 3.80 9.93 9.45
C LYS A 175 2.37 9.83 8.91
N CYS A 176 2.10 10.26 7.67
CA CYS A 176 0.79 10.12 7.04
C CYS A 176 0.29 8.67 7.02
N CYS A 177 1.17 7.70 6.75
CA CYS A 177 0.79 6.29 6.78
C CYS A 177 0.47 5.80 8.21
N ILE A 178 1.08 6.40 9.23
CA ILE A 178 0.83 6.03 10.63
C ILE A 178 -0.52 6.62 11.05
N ILE A 179 -0.72 7.91 10.86
CA ILE A 179 -1.89 8.66 11.35
C ILE A 179 -3.14 8.32 10.54
N LEU A 180 -3.03 8.30 9.22
CA LEU A 180 -4.20 8.14 8.36
C LEU A 180 -4.58 6.68 8.12
N LYS A 181 -3.61 5.75 8.19
CA LYS A 181 -3.87 4.35 7.83
C LYS A 181 -3.71 3.40 9.01
N LYS A 182 -2.57 3.41 9.70
CA LYS A 182 -2.31 2.41 10.77
C LYS A 182 -3.11 2.68 12.04
N GLU A 183 -3.21 3.93 12.47
CA GLU A 183 -3.89 4.30 13.72
C GLU A 183 -5.38 3.93 13.71
N PRO A 184 -6.17 4.20 12.64
CA PRO A 184 -7.58 3.83 12.62
C PRO A 184 -7.81 2.33 12.79
N PHE A 185 -7.04 1.50 12.09
CA PHE A 185 -7.13 0.04 12.24
C PHE A 185 -6.67 -0.44 13.61
N ALA A 186 -5.58 0.12 14.15
CA ALA A 186 -5.12 -0.21 15.50
C ALA A 186 -6.14 0.18 16.57
N ARG A 187 -6.87 1.29 16.36
CA ARG A 187 -7.98 1.70 17.22
C ARG A 187 -9.16 0.75 17.11
N TYR A 188 -9.59 0.42 15.90
CA TYR A 188 -10.68 -0.53 15.66
C TYR A 188 -10.38 -1.90 16.28
N GLU A 189 -9.16 -2.42 16.10
CA GLU A 189 -8.73 -3.68 16.71
C GLU A 189 -8.75 -3.62 18.25
N ARG A 190 -8.32 -2.50 18.85
CA ARG A 190 -8.37 -2.32 20.32
C ARG A 190 -9.80 -2.25 20.86
N GLU A 191 -10.69 -1.59 20.13
CA GLU A 191 -12.08 -1.37 20.53
C GLU A 191 -12.94 -2.63 20.36
N THR A 192 -12.65 -3.45 19.34
CA THR A 192 -13.46 -4.63 19.00
C THR A 192 -12.83 -5.96 19.41
N GLY A 193 -11.52 -6.01 19.66
CA GLY A 193 -10.77 -7.25 19.86
C GLY A 193 -10.47 -8.03 18.58
N ARG A 194 -11.08 -7.67 17.44
CA ARG A 194 -11.04 -8.43 16.19
C ARG A 194 -9.68 -8.42 15.52
N LYS A 195 -9.34 -9.52 14.84
CA LYS A 195 -8.04 -9.71 14.17
C LYS A 195 -8.10 -9.63 12.63
N PRO A 196 -7.11 -8.99 11.98
CA PRO A 196 -7.23 -8.65 10.56
C PRO A 196 -6.88 -9.78 9.60
N TYR A 197 -7.72 -9.95 8.58
CA TYR A 197 -7.30 -10.38 7.25
C TYR A 197 -6.74 -9.18 6.47
N ILE A 198 -5.71 -9.42 5.67
CA ILE A 198 -5.02 -8.41 4.88
C ILE A 198 -4.81 -8.94 3.45
N GLY A 199 -5.38 -8.24 2.47
CA GLY A 199 -5.25 -8.57 1.03
C GLY A 199 -3.93 -8.05 0.49
N ILE A 200 -2.86 -8.82 0.66
CA ILE A 200 -1.53 -8.52 0.14
C ILE A 200 -0.92 -9.74 -0.54
N THR A 201 -0.20 -9.51 -1.63
CA THR A 201 0.48 -10.55 -2.40
C THR A 201 1.99 -10.51 -2.21
N GLN A 202 2.67 -11.63 -2.47
CA GLN A 202 4.12 -11.73 -2.30
C GLN A 202 4.91 -10.94 -3.37
N ASP A 203 4.32 -10.75 -4.56
CA ASP A 203 4.92 -10.04 -5.69
C ASP A 203 4.82 -8.50 -5.59
N GLU A 204 4.08 -7.96 -4.62
CA GLU A 204 3.91 -6.50 -4.46
C GLU A 204 5.21 -5.75 -4.13
N SER A 205 6.15 -6.40 -3.43
CA SER A 205 7.50 -5.86 -3.23
C SER A 205 8.46 -6.91 -2.69
N PHE A 206 9.76 -6.69 -2.86
CA PHE A 206 10.82 -7.52 -2.26
C PHE A 206 10.63 -7.71 -0.74
N VAL A 207 10.24 -6.64 -0.03
CA VAL A 207 10.03 -6.68 1.43
C VAL A 207 8.84 -7.57 1.81
N ARG A 208 7.75 -7.52 1.04
CA ARG A 208 6.59 -8.41 1.27
C ARG A 208 6.93 -9.85 0.91
N GLY A 209 7.71 -10.03 -0.15
CA GLY A 209 8.38 -11.27 -0.53
C GLY A 209 9.07 -11.96 0.63
N HIS A 210 10.00 -11.23 1.23
CA HIS A 210 10.81 -11.68 2.34
C HIS A 210 10.00 -11.88 3.63
N LEU A 211 9.06 -10.97 3.94
CA LEU A 211 8.22 -11.11 5.14
C LEU A 211 7.30 -12.32 5.05
N TYR A 212 6.70 -12.58 3.89
CA TYR A 212 5.91 -13.78 3.65
C TYR A 212 6.77 -15.04 3.80
N ALA A 213 7.98 -15.04 3.22
CA ALA A 213 8.91 -16.16 3.37
C ALA A 213 9.21 -16.49 4.85
N LYS A 214 9.33 -15.46 5.69
CA LYS A 214 9.65 -15.61 7.11
C LYS A 214 8.46 -15.98 8.00
N THR A 215 7.27 -15.45 7.69
CA THR A 215 6.10 -15.51 8.61
C THR A 215 4.93 -16.34 8.10
N GLY A 216 4.92 -16.70 6.81
CA GLY A 216 3.83 -17.44 6.18
C GLY A 216 2.52 -16.65 6.06
N CYS A 217 1.41 -17.37 5.88
CA CYS A 217 0.09 -16.75 5.67
C CYS A 217 -0.56 -16.24 6.96
N ASN A 218 -0.68 -17.09 7.99
CA ASN A 218 -1.35 -16.74 9.24
C ASN A 218 -0.29 -16.54 10.32
N VAL A 219 -0.27 -15.35 10.91
CA VAL A 219 0.66 -14.95 11.97
C VAL A 219 -0.13 -14.75 13.24
N TYR A 220 -0.08 -15.73 14.14
CA TYR A 220 -0.90 -15.75 15.35
C TYR A 220 -0.29 -15.01 16.55
N THR A 221 1.03 -14.78 16.53
CA THR A 221 1.77 -14.22 17.66
C THR A 221 2.73 -13.11 17.24
N GLY A 222 3.24 -12.35 18.21
CA GLY A 222 4.18 -11.25 18.00
C GLY A 222 3.52 -9.91 17.75
N SER A 223 4.28 -8.95 17.20
CA SER A 223 3.85 -7.56 17.03
C SER A 223 3.05 -7.29 15.76
N THR A 224 2.85 -8.30 14.91
CA THR A 224 2.14 -8.18 13.62
C THR A 224 1.17 -9.34 13.41
N ILE A 225 0.23 -9.52 14.34
CA ILE A 225 -0.85 -10.51 14.22
C ILE A 225 -1.71 -10.18 13.00
N LYS A 226 -1.79 -11.10 12.04
CA LYS A 226 -2.57 -10.94 10.80
C LYS A 226 -2.71 -12.25 10.05
N SER A 227 -3.72 -12.33 9.20
CA SER A 227 -3.81 -13.32 8.12
C SER A 227 -3.63 -12.65 6.76
N GLN A 228 -2.83 -13.25 5.88
CA GLN A 228 -2.62 -12.83 4.49
C GLN A 228 -2.88 -14.02 3.54
N PRO A 229 -4.15 -14.40 3.30
CA PRO A 229 -4.50 -15.59 2.51
C PRO A 229 -4.00 -15.52 1.06
N LEU A 230 -3.96 -14.32 0.48
CA LEU A 230 -3.43 -14.07 -0.87
C LEU A 230 -1.89 -14.00 -0.92
N GLY A 231 -1.18 -14.28 0.16
CA GLY A 231 0.28 -14.21 0.21
C GLY A 231 0.97 -14.89 -0.99
N PRO A 232 0.69 -16.17 -1.29
CA PRO A 232 1.26 -16.87 -2.45
C PRO A 232 0.88 -16.34 -3.84
N TRP A 233 -0.08 -15.42 -3.92
CA TRP A 233 -0.65 -15.02 -5.20
C TRP A 233 0.24 -14.00 -5.89
N THR A 234 0.08 -13.90 -7.20
CA THR A 234 0.61 -12.82 -8.04
C THR A 234 -0.54 -11.94 -8.49
N ARG A 235 -0.23 -10.75 -9.02
CA ARG A 235 -1.25 -9.87 -9.61
C ARG A 235 -2.07 -10.58 -10.70
N PRO A 236 -1.48 -11.31 -11.67
CA PRO A 236 -2.25 -12.08 -12.64
C PRO A 236 -3.15 -13.15 -12.00
N ASP A 237 -2.73 -13.82 -10.92
CA ASP A 237 -3.59 -14.77 -10.20
C ASP A 237 -4.84 -14.07 -9.64
N VAL A 238 -4.65 -12.89 -9.03
CA VAL A 238 -5.77 -12.13 -8.46
C VAL A 238 -6.73 -11.69 -9.56
N LEU A 239 -6.22 -11.15 -10.68
CA LEU A 239 -7.06 -10.73 -11.80
C LEU A 239 -7.77 -11.89 -12.47
N ARG A 240 -7.11 -13.05 -12.61
CA ARG A 240 -7.74 -14.29 -13.07
C ARG A 240 -8.94 -14.64 -12.19
N TYR A 241 -8.79 -14.57 -10.87
CA TYR A 241 -9.89 -14.85 -9.93
C TYR A 241 -11.03 -13.84 -10.05
N ILE A 242 -10.73 -12.55 -10.26
CA ILE A 242 -11.75 -11.54 -10.53
C ILE A 242 -12.57 -11.89 -11.78
N VAL A 243 -11.90 -12.29 -12.87
CA VAL A 243 -12.56 -12.65 -14.13
C VAL A 243 -13.37 -13.94 -14.02
N GLU A 244 -12.80 -15.00 -13.45
CA GLU A 244 -13.47 -16.31 -13.31
C GLU A 244 -14.72 -16.26 -12.41
N HIS A 245 -14.79 -15.28 -11.51
CA HIS A 245 -15.90 -15.11 -10.56
C HIS A 245 -16.79 -13.89 -10.85
N ASP A 246 -16.57 -13.20 -11.97
CA ASP A 246 -17.34 -12.01 -12.38
C ASP A 246 -17.44 -10.95 -11.27
N ILE A 247 -16.30 -10.64 -10.65
CA ILE A 247 -16.24 -9.72 -9.50
C ILE A 247 -16.11 -8.27 -10.01
N GLU A 248 -17.07 -7.39 -9.64
CA GLU A 248 -16.95 -5.96 -9.94
C GLU A 248 -15.69 -5.38 -9.27
N ILE A 249 -14.90 -4.61 -10.03
CA ILE A 249 -13.79 -3.82 -9.52
C ILE A 249 -14.03 -2.34 -9.79
N SER A 250 -13.37 -1.48 -9.02
CA SER A 250 -13.46 -0.03 -9.20
C SER A 250 -13.06 0.39 -10.63
N SER A 251 -13.82 1.31 -11.21
CA SER A 251 -13.55 1.84 -12.55
C SER A 251 -12.20 2.55 -12.69
N ALA A 252 -11.52 2.88 -11.59
CA ALA A 252 -10.14 3.40 -11.62
C ALA A 252 -9.16 2.41 -12.27
N TYR A 253 -9.47 1.11 -12.25
CA TYR A 253 -8.68 0.06 -12.87
C TYR A 253 -8.97 -0.09 -14.38
N GLY A 254 -10.04 0.50 -14.92
CA GLY A 254 -10.49 0.22 -16.28
C GLY A 254 -10.91 -1.24 -16.47
N ASP A 255 -10.68 -1.77 -17.66
CA ASP A 255 -11.00 -3.15 -18.03
C ASP A 255 -9.85 -4.11 -17.68
N ILE A 256 -10.16 -5.41 -17.61
CA ILE A 256 -9.15 -6.47 -17.44
C ILE A 256 -8.90 -7.13 -18.79
N TRP A 257 -7.68 -7.02 -19.32
CA TRP A 257 -7.27 -7.62 -20.59
C TRP A 257 -6.17 -8.67 -20.36
N GLN A 258 -5.90 -9.47 -21.38
CA GLN A 258 -4.76 -10.38 -21.42
C GLN A 258 -3.72 -9.88 -22.42
N ASP A 259 -2.44 -10.02 -22.08
CA ASP A 259 -1.35 -9.79 -23.02
C ASP A 259 -1.16 -10.98 -23.97
N GLU A 260 -0.18 -10.87 -24.88
CA GLU A 260 0.16 -11.92 -25.85
C GLU A 260 0.60 -13.25 -25.19
N PHE A 261 0.98 -13.22 -23.91
CA PHE A 261 1.37 -14.38 -23.11
C PHE A 261 0.23 -14.90 -22.23
N GLY A 262 -0.98 -14.34 -22.35
CA GLY A 262 -2.15 -14.71 -21.57
C GLY A 262 -2.16 -14.18 -20.14
N GLN A 263 -1.25 -13.26 -19.76
CA GLN A 263 -1.23 -12.66 -18.43
C GLN A 263 -2.26 -11.53 -18.32
N TYR A 264 -3.05 -11.58 -17.24
CA TYR A 264 -4.05 -10.56 -16.97
C TYR A 264 -3.41 -9.25 -16.49
N TYR A 265 -3.89 -8.14 -17.02
CA TYR A 265 -3.56 -6.77 -16.58
C TYR A 265 -4.78 -5.86 -16.67
N THR A 266 -4.70 -4.68 -16.05
CA THR A 266 -5.78 -3.69 -16.06
C THR A 266 -5.47 -2.57 -17.06
N THR A 267 -6.45 -1.99 -17.75
CA THR A 267 -6.20 -0.92 -18.74
C THR A 267 -6.00 0.47 -18.10
N GLY A 268 -6.48 0.66 -16.87
CA GLY A 268 -6.30 1.87 -16.08
C GLY A 268 -5.16 1.76 -15.06
N GLU A 269 -5.42 2.18 -13.81
CA GLU A 269 -4.41 2.14 -12.75
C GLU A 269 -3.99 0.70 -12.42
N GLN A 270 -2.69 0.41 -12.44
CA GLN A 270 -2.21 -0.93 -12.06
C GLN A 270 -2.34 -1.18 -10.56
N ARG A 271 -2.20 -0.16 -9.73
CA ARG A 271 -2.38 -0.27 -8.27
C ARG A 271 -2.96 1.04 -7.79
N THR A 272 -4.02 1.01 -7.01
CA THR A 272 -4.51 2.21 -6.35
C THR A 272 -3.98 2.34 -4.93
N GLY A 273 -3.80 3.58 -4.51
CA GLY A 273 -3.37 3.96 -3.17
C GLY A 273 -3.77 5.40 -2.90
N CYS A 274 -3.03 6.07 -2.02
CA CYS A 274 -3.24 7.49 -1.77
C CYS A 274 -2.80 8.30 -3.00
N MET A 275 -3.72 9.05 -3.61
CA MET A 275 -3.48 9.88 -4.81
C MET A 275 -2.32 10.87 -4.60
N PHE A 276 -2.14 11.38 -3.38
CA PHE A 276 -1.16 12.42 -3.05
C PHE A 276 0.18 11.85 -2.54
N CYS A 277 0.42 10.54 -2.69
CA CYS A 277 1.62 9.92 -2.16
C CYS A 277 2.79 10.04 -3.13
N GLY A 278 3.84 10.78 -2.75
CA GLY A 278 5.11 10.86 -3.49
C GLY A 278 6.07 9.68 -3.24
N PHE A 279 5.74 8.74 -2.36
CA PHE A 279 6.58 7.54 -2.17
C PHE A 279 6.57 6.69 -3.43
N GLY A 280 7.77 6.39 -3.92
CA GLY A 280 8.00 5.63 -5.14
C GLY A 280 7.77 6.41 -6.44
N ALA A 281 7.26 7.64 -6.40
CA ALA A 281 6.96 8.40 -7.63
C ALA A 281 8.20 8.67 -8.50
N HIS A 282 9.35 8.89 -7.88
CA HIS A 282 10.66 9.02 -8.55
C HIS A 282 11.17 7.75 -9.27
N LEU A 283 10.45 6.64 -9.18
CA LEU A 283 10.76 5.38 -9.87
C LEU A 283 9.74 5.06 -10.97
N GLU A 284 8.70 5.88 -11.12
CA GLU A 284 7.66 5.66 -12.13
C GLU A 284 8.11 6.19 -13.49
N ALA A 285 7.73 5.46 -14.54
CA ALA A 285 7.86 5.94 -15.91
C ALA A 285 6.88 7.09 -16.18
N GLU A 286 7.20 7.93 -17.15
CA GLU A 286 6.29 8.95 -17.68
C GLU A 286 5.21 8.28 -18.57
N PRO A 287 3.90 8.60 -18.41
CA PRO A 287 3.34 9.47 -17.39
C PRO A 287 3.28 8.81 -16.00
N ASN A 288 3.89 9.47 -15.01
CA ASN A 288 3.81 9.08 -13.61
C ASN A 288 2.43 9.41 -13.01
N ARG A 289 2.16 8.95 -11.79
CA ARG A 289 0.85 9.09 -11.14
C ARG A 289 0.36 10.54 -11.02
N PHE A 290 1.25 11.51 -10.84
CA PHE A 290 0.86 12.92 -10.72
C PHE A 290 0.47 13.48 -12.10
N GLN A 291 1.22 13.14 -13.14
CA GLN A 291 0.92 13.49 -14.53
C GLN A 291 -0.40 12.85 -14.99
N ARG A 292 -0.67 11.59 -14.61
CA ARG A 292 -1.97 10.94 -14.85
C ARG A 292 -3.10 11.57 -14.04
N MET A 293 -2.85 11.94 -12.78
CA MET A 293 -3.83 12.61 -11.92
C MET A 293 -4.22 13.99 -12.46
N LEU A 294 -3.30 14.72 -13.10
CA LEU A 294 -3.62 16.00 -13.75
C LEU A 294 -4.72 15.84 -14.81
N VAL A 295 -4.64 14.78 -15.62
CA VAL A 295 -5.62 14.51 -16.69
C VAL A 295 -6.92 13.98 -16.13
N THR A 296 -6.83 12.97 -15.26
CA THR A 296 -8.01 12.23 -14.79
C THR A 296 -8.76 12.93 -13.66
N HIS A 297 -8.05 13.71 -12.82
CA HIS A 297 -8.59 14.32 -11.60
C HIS A 297 -7.96 15.71 -11.33
N PRO A 298 -8.13 16.70 -12.23
CA PRO A 298 -7.43 17.99 -12.16
C PRO A 298 -7.67 18.76 -10.85
N ASN A 299 -8.86 18.66 -10.26
CA ASN A 299 -9.14 19.30 -8.97
C ASN A 299 -8.33 18.68 -7.81
N HIS A 300 -8.19 17.35 -7.79
CA HIS A 300 -7.38 16.65 -6.80
C HIS A 300 -5.89 16.94 -7.00
N TYR A 301 -5.45 16.99 -8.26
CA TYR A 301 -4.11 17.44 -8.61
C TYR A 301 -3.82 18.85 -8.07
N ASN A 302 -4.71 19.82 -8.31
CA ASN A 302 -4.53 21.19 -7.86
C ASN A 302 -4.48 21.29 -6.32
N ILE A 303 -5.30 20.52 -5.61
CA ILE A 303 -5.21 20.44 -4.15
C ILE A 303 -3.84 19.89 -3.73
N CYS A 304 -3.42 18.77 -4.32
CA CYS A 304 -2.15 18.11 -4.01
C CYS A 304 -0.95 19.03 -4.21
N MET A 305 -0.84 19.66 -5.38
CA MET A 305 0.30 20.51 -5.73
C MET A 305 0.38 21.79 -4.90
N ASN A 306 -0.75 22.24 -4.36
CA ASN A 306 -0.82 23.43 -3.51
C ASN A 306 -0.75 23.14 -2.00
N LEU A 307 -0.60 21.88 -1.58
CA LEU A 307 -0.25 21.57 -0.20
C LEU A 307 1.07 22.24 0.16
N LYS A 308 1.21 22.68 1.41
CA LYS A 308 2.41 23.36 1.88
C LYS A 308 2.96 22.74 3.15
N ASN A 309 4.26 22.82 3.32
CA ASN A 309 4.95 22.59 4.57
C ASN A 309 6.05 23.66 4.69
N ASN A 310 6.07 24.40 5.80
CA ASN A 310 6.99 25.52 6.02
C ASN A 310 7.04 26.53 4.85
N GLY A 311 5.89 26.83 4.25
CA GLY A 311 5.76 27.79 3.15
C GLY A 311 6.07 27.23 1.75
N VAL A 312 6.78 26.10 1.65
CA VAL A 312 7.12 25.47 0.37
C VAL A 312 5.96 24.62 -0.14
N ARG A 313 5.65 24.69 -1.45
CA ARG A 313 4.58 23.90 -2.06
C ARG A 313 5.04 22.47 -2.31
N TYR A 314 4.09 21.54 -2.34
CA TYR A 314 4.40 20.15 -2.60
C TYR A 314 4.98 19.92 -4.00
N GLU A 315 4.49 20.68 -5.00
CA GLU A 315 5.04 20.65 -6.35
C GLU A 315 6.53 21.01 -6.38
N ASP A 316 6.94 22.07 -5.69
CA ASP A 316 8.33 22.51 -5.65
C ASP A 316 9.21 21.43 -4.97
N ALA A 317 8.73 20.84 -3.87
CA ALA A 317 9.40 19.73 -3.21
C ALA A 317 9.48 18.44 -4.06
N LEU A 318 8.50 18.19 -4.94
CA LEU A 318 8.55 17.11 -5.92
C LEU A 318 9.62 17.38 -6.99
N HIS A 319 9.74 18.63 -7.46
CA HIS A 319 10.75 19.03 -8.44
C HIS A 319 12.17 18.90 -7.91
N ASP A 320 12.41 19.27 -6.63
CA ASP A 320 13.69 19.03 -5.95
C ASP A 320 14.11 17.54 -5.96
N CYS A 321 13.12 16.64 -6.00
CA CYS A 321 13.34 15.20 -6.07
C CYS A 321 13.57 14.67 -7.50
N GLY A 322 13.49 15.53 -8.52
CA GLY A 322 13.45 15.13 -9.92
C GLY A 322 12.15 14.41 -10.30
N ILE A 323 11.03 14.68 -9.62
CA ILE A 323 9.73 14.10 -9.93
C ILE A 323 8.92 15.12 -10.74
N PRO A 324 8.76 14.94 -12.06
CA PRO A 324 7.98 15.88 -12.88
C PRO A 324 6.50 15.79 -12.53
N THR A 325 5.83 16.94 -12.41
CA THR A 325 4.40 17.03 -12.11
C THR A 325 3.52 17.16 -13.36
N LYS A 326 4.12 17.41 -14.53
CA LYS A 326 3.49 17.53 -15.85
C LYS A 326 4.37 16.82 -16.89
N THR A 327 3.79 16.24 -17.93
CA THR A 327 4.57 15.78 -19.11
C THR A 327 5.02 16.99 -19.93
N TRP A 328 5.90 16.76 -20.89
CA TRP A 328 6.39 17.81 -21.78
C TRP A 328 5.23 18.40 -22.61
N GLU A 329 4.33 17.56 -23.12
CA GLU A 329 3.14 17.99 -23.85
C GLU A 329 2.17 18.78 -22.94
N GLN A 330 1.98 18.32 -21.70
CA GLN A 330 1.13 19.01 -20.72
C GLN A 330 1.69 20.36 -20.28
N ALA A 331 3.01 20.56 -20.39
CA ALA A 331 3.67 21.83 -20.16
C ALA A 331 3.60 22.78 -21.38
N GLY A 332 2.96 22.37 -22.47
CA GLY A 332 2.82 23.16 -23.69
C GLY A 332 4.06 23.15 -24.59
N GLN A 333 4.98 22.21 -24.40
CA GLN A 333 6.12 22.01 -25.28
C GLN A 333 5.74 21.06 -26.42
N LEU A 334 6.21 21.35 -27.64
CA LEU A 334 5.89 20.59 -28.85
C LEU A 334 6.35 19.12 -28.73
N SER A 335 5.43 18.18 -28.96
CA SER A 335 5.75 16.79 -29.26
C SER A 335 6.36 16.72 -30.67
N LEU A 336 7.58 16.19 -30.78
CA LEU A 336 8.08 15.69 -32.06
C LEU A 336 7.53 14.27 -32.24
N ASP A 337 6.42 14.14 -32.96
CA ASP A 337 5.89 12.84 -33.38
C ASP A 337 6.88 12.15 -34.33
N LEU A 338 7.88 11.47 -33.76
CA LEU A 338 8.83 10.64 -34.50
C LEU A 338 8.20 9.34 -35.04
N LYS A 339 6.88 9.12 -34.84
CA LYS A 339 6.15 7.95 -35.34
C LYS A 339 5.66 8.08 -36.78
N ASN A 340 5.80 9.26 -37.41
CA ASN A 340 5.49 9.47 -38.83
C ASN A 340 6.74 9.65 -39.71
N ALA A 341 7.93 9.30 -39.20
CA ALA A 341 9.17 9.32 -39.95
C ALA A 341 9.73 7.90 -40.11
N ALA A 342 9.00 7.04 -40.82
CA ALA A 342 9.51 5.84 -41.47
C ALA A 342 8.61 5.46 -42.65
#